data_AF-K2KPC6-F1
#
_entry.id   AF-K2KPC6-F1
#
_cell.length_a   1.000
_cell.length_b   1.000
_cell.length_c   1.000
_cell.angle_alpha   90.00
_cell.angle_beta   90.00
_cell.angle_gamma   90.00
#
_symmetry.space_group_name_H-M   'P 1'
#
loop_
_entity.id
_entity.type
_entity.pdbx_description
1 polymer ?
#
loop_
_entity_poly.entity_id
_entity_poly.type
_entity_poly.pdbx_seq_one_letter_code
_entity_poly.pdbx_strand_id
1 'polypeptide(L)'
;MKTYSYNHFLFFCFILGAFLLGLLSPAYALSVITTKEIDANLPNGAIESRVVLGKRVFKVEAHGFYFRNNATNSIDIEITSLLRDNQSFHLTSSAKTSLKIPPNAKI
;
A
#
# COMPACT_ATOMS: atom_id res chain seq x y z
N MET A 1 -16.60 -49.47 9.19
CA MET A 1 -16.91 -48.02 9.23
C MET A 1 -16.09 -47.43 10.37
N LYS A 2 -15.00 -46.71 10.08
CA LYS A 2 -14.10 -46.18 11.13
C LYS A 2 -14.79 -44.97 11.78
N THR A 3 -15.17 -45.10 13.04
CA THR A 3 -15.74 -44.01 13.84
C THR A 3 -14.60 -43.09 14.25
N TYR A 4 -14.34 -42.07 13.44
CA TYR A 4 -13.44 -40.99 13.83
C TYR A 4 -14.03 -40.30 15.05
N SER A 5 -13.30 -40.31 16.17
CA SER A 5 -13.74 -39.68 17.41
C SER A 5 -13.95 -38.18 17.17
N TYR A 6 -15.07 -37.65 17.64
CA TYR A 6 -15.49 -36.24 17.48
C TYR A 6 -14.39 -35.24 17.85
N ASN A 7 -13.55 -35.59 18.82
CA ASN A 7 -12.40 -34.80 19.26
C ASN A 7 -11.35 -34.61 18.14
N HIS A 8 -11.17 -35.62 17.28
CA HIS A 8 -10.21 -35.55 16.18
C HIS A 8 -10.69 -34.64 15.04
N PHE A 9 -12.00 -34.58 14.82
CA PHE A 9 -12.62 -33.66 13.88
C PHE A 9 -12.49 -32.20 14.35
N LEU A 10 -12.76 -31.94 15.64
CA LEU A 10 -12.60 -30.61 16.22
C LEU A 10 -11.14 -30.13 16.18
N PHE A 11 -10.18 -31.02 16.45
CA PHE A 11 -8.75 -30.70 16.34
C PHE A 11 -8.35 -30.33 14.90
N PHE A 12 -8.89 -31.05 13.90
CA PHE A 12 -8.67 -30.71 12.50
C PHE A 12 -9.29 -29.37 12.11
N CYS A 13 -10.52 -29.08 12.56
CA CYS A 13 -11.16 -27.77 12.35
C CYS A 13 -10.37 -26.63 13.00
N PHE A 14 -9.77 -26.85 14.16
CA PHE A 14 -8.94 -25.85 14.85
C PHE A 14 -7.66 -25.54 14.07
N ILE A 15 -6.96 -26.58 13.58
CA ILE A 15 -5.76 -26.42 12.75
C ILE A 15 -6.10 -25.74 11.42
N LEU A 16 -7.20 -26.14 10.78
CA LEU A 16 -7.65 -25.54 9.53
C LEU A 16 -8.05 -24.07 9.72
N GLY A 17 -8.73 -23.74 10.82
CA GLY A 17 -9.07 -22.36 11.18
C GLY A 17 -7.84 -21.50 11.45
N ALA A 18 -6.84 -22.01 12.18
CA ALA A 18 -5.57 -21.32 12.41
C ALA A 18 -4.77 -21.12 11.12
N PHE A 19 -4.79 -22.10 10.21
CA PHE A 19 -4.11 -22.02 8.92
C PHE A 19 -4.79 -21.01 7.98
N LEU A 20 -6.12 -20.97 7.95
CA LEU A 20 -6.89 -19.98 7.21
C LEU A 20 -6.67 -18.56 7.78
N LEU A 21 -6.63 -18.40 9.11
CA LEU A 21 -6.32 -17.10 9.75
C LEU A 21 -4.88 -16.64 9.46
N GLY A 22 -3.90 -17.55 9.39
CA GLY A 22 -2.51 -17.24 9.03
C GLY A 22 -2.30 -16.84 7.57
N LEU A 23 -3.24 -17.20 6.68
CA LEU A 23 -3.26 -16.77 5.27
C LEU A 23 -3.86 -15.38 5.08
N LEU A 24 -4.63 -14.88 6.06
CA LEU A 24 -5.10 -13.49 6.04
C LEU A 24 -3.99 -12.56 6.53
N SER A 25 -3.28 -11.99 5.56
CA SER A 25 -2.71 -10.65 5.61
C SER A 25 -1.30 -10.52 6.19
N PRO A 26 -0.25 -10.74 5.39
CA PRO A 26 0.84 -9.79 5.43
C PRO A 26 0.30 -8.47 4.86
N ALA A 27 -0.16 -7.57 5.74
CA ALA A 27 -0.34 -6.17 5.41
C ALA A 27 1.05 -5.59 5.13
N TYR A 28 1.58 -5.85 3.93
CA TYR A 28 2.82 -5.26 3.47
C TYR A 28 2.57 -3.77 3.35
N ALA A 29 3.02 -3.01 4.35
CA ALA A 29 2.97 -1.56 4.32
C ALA A 29 3.78 -1.08 3.10
N LEU A 30 3.08 -0.53 2.12
CA LEU A 30 3.66 0.12 0.97
C LEU A 30 4.20 1.48 1.43
N SER A 31 5.51 1.61 1.58
CA SER A 31 6.13 2.91 1.88
C SER A 31 6.55 3.56 0.57
N VAL A 32 5.85 4.63 0.20
CA VAL A 32 6.08 5.42 -1.01
C VAL A 32 6.98 6.59 -0.63
N ILE A 33 8.24 6.55 -1.07
CA ILE A 33 9.23 7.61 -0.83
C ILE A 33 9.35 8.43 -2.10
N THR A 34 8.62 9.55 -2.15
CA THR A 34 8.60 10.43 -3.32
C THR A 34 10.01 10.98 -3.57
N THR A 35 10.60 10.68 -4.72
CA THR A 35 11.96 11.13 -5.07
C THR A 35 12.00 12.45 -5.83
N LYS A 36 10.84 12.96 -6.27
CA LYS A 36 10.68 14.28 -6.89
C LYS A 36 9.92 15.20 -5.94
N GLU A 37 10.36 16.44 -5.87
CA GLU A 37 9.67 17.50 -5.13
C GLU A 37 8.25 17.65 -5.69
N ILE A 38 7.24 17.53 -4.83
CA ILE A 38 5.86 17.83 -5.20
C ILE A 38 5.71 19.34 -5.12
N ASP A 39 5.47 19.99 -6.26
CA ASP A 39 5.16 21.42 -6.27
C ASP A 39 3.76 21.63 -5.65
N ALA A 40 3.77 22.15 -4.43
CA ALA A 40 2.56 22.46 -3.66
C ALA A 40 1.76 23.65 -4.24
N ASN A 41 2.33 24.42 -5.17
CA ASN A 41 1.60 25.45 -5.91
C ASN A 41 0.63 24.87 -6.93
N LEU A 42 0.91 23.66 -7.43
CA LEU A 42 0.06 23.00 -8.40
C LEU A 42 -1.08 22.24 -7.69
N PRO A 43 -2.33 22.36 -8.20
CA PRO A 43 -3.48 21.68 -7.58
C PRO A 43 -3.41 20.16 -7.73
N ASN A 44 -2.73 19.67 -8.76
CA ASN A 44 -2.50 18.25 -9.02
C ASN A 44 -1.28 18.04 -9.94
N GLY A 45 -0.88 16.77 -10.08
CA GLY A 45 0.15 16.36 -11.02
C GLY A 45 0.44 14.86 -10.96
N ALA A 46 1.31 14.40 -11.85
CA ALA A 46 1.78 13.02 -11.85
C ALA A 46 2.96 12.85 -10.89
N ILE A 47 3.02 11.72 -10.17
CA ILE A 47 4.15 11.40 -9.30
C ILE A 47 4.92 10.18 -9.77
N GLU A 48 6.22 10.21 -9.53
CA GLU A 48 7.15 9.11 -9.73
C GLU A 48 7.96 8.95 -8.44
N SER A 49 7.85 7.78 -7.82
CA SER A 49 8.36 7.56 -6.46
C SER A 49 9.01 6.20 -6.29
N ARG A 50 10.06 6.08 -5.49
CA ARG A 50 10.62 4.76 -5.13
C ARG A 50 9.77 4.10 -4.05
N VAL A 51 9.52 2.79 -4.15
CA VAL A 51 8.64 2.08 -3.20
C VAL A 51 9.31 0.88 -2.54
N VAL A 52 9.28 0.83 -1.21
CA VAL A 52 9.78 -0.29 -0.42
C VAL A 52 8.62 -1.18 0.03
N LEU A 53 8.76 -2.51 -0.13
CA LEU A 53 7.75 -3.50 0.28
C LEU A 53 8.33 -4.43 1.36
N GLY A 54 7.87 -4.27 2.60
CA GLY A 54 8.31 -5.08 3.74
C GLY A 54 9.79 -4.90 4.11
N LYS A 55 10.46 -5.98 4.56
CA LYS A 55 11.89 -5.95 4.97
C LYS A 55 12.86 -5.87 3.80
N ARG A 56 12.39 -5.91 2.55
CA ARG A 56 13.23 -5.84 1.35
C ARG A 56 12.97 -4.53 0.64
N VAL A 57 14.04 -3.77 0.40
CA VAL A 57 14.01 -2.57 -0.43
C VAL A 57 13.89 -3.02 -1.89
N PHE A 58 12.67 -3.01 -2.40
CA PHE A 58 12.46 -3.10 -3.84
C PHE A 58 12.72 -1.71 -4.42
N LYS A 59 13.55 -1.61 -5.46
CA LYS A 59 13.67 -0.37 -6.22
C LYS A 59 12.64 -0.45 -7.33
N VAL A 60 11.43 0.02 -7.06
CA VAL A 60 10.39 0.16 -8.09
C VAL A 60 9.93 1.60 -8.10
N GLU A 61 9.63 2.10 -9.28
CA GLU A 61 9.00 3.41 -9.46
C GLU A 61 7.49 3.23 -9.26
N ALA A 62 6.82 4.21 -8.68
CA ALA A 62 5.37 4.24 -8.51
C ALA A 62 4.82 5.41 -9.29
N HIS A 63 3.85 5.13 -10.14
CA HIS A 63 3.14 6.11 -10.93
C HIS A 63 1.74 6.32 -10.35
N GLY A 64 1.39 7.59 -10.24
CA GLY A 64 0.14 8.00 -9.62
C GLY A 64 -0.12 9.48 -9.80
N PHE A 65 -1.11 9.96 -9.06
CA PHE A 65 -1.53 11.36 -9.04
C PHE A 65 -1.44 11.90 -7.62
N TYR A 66 -1.23 13.21 -7.51
CA TYR A 66 -1.43 13.94 -6.27
C TYR A 66 -2.48 15.02 -6.44
N PHE A 67 -3.14 15.39 -5.35
CA PHE A 67 -4.14 16.45 -5.28
C PHE A 67 -3.94 17.27 -4.02
N ARG A 68 -4.01 18.59 -4.14
CA ARG A 68 -3.98 19.48 -2.98
C ARG A 68 -5.36 19.55 -2.33
N ASN A 69 -5.43 19.18 -1.06
CA ASN A 69 -6.63 19.28 -0.25
C ASN A 69 -6.54 20.47 0.69
N ASN A 70 -7.21 21.55 0.34
CA ASN A 70 -7.21 22.80 1.12
C ASN A 70 -7.99 22.67 2.43
N ALA A 71 -8.99 21.79 2.52
CA ALA A 71 -9.81 21.65 3.72
C ALA A 71 -9.01 21.03 4.88
N THR A 72 -8.13 20.07 4.56
CA THR A 72 -7.26 19.39 5.53
C THR A 72 -5.82 19.90 5.52
N ASN A 73 -5.53 20.90 4.67
CA ASN A 73 -4.19 21.41 4.38
C ASN A 73 -3.18 20.28 4.14
N SER A 74 -3.51 19.38 3.24
CA SER A 74 -2.72 18.19 2.92
C SER A 74 -2.57 18.00 1.41
N ILE A 75 -1.62 17.14 1.03
CA ILE A 75 -1.48 16.61 -0.31
C ILE A 75 -1.92 15.15 -0.26
N ASP A 76 -3.02 14.85 -0.95
CA ASP A 76 -3.53 13.50 -1.08
C ASP A 76 -2.87 12.84 -2.29
N ILE A 77 -2.30 11.66 -2.09
CA ILE A 77 -1.53 10.93 -3.11
C ILE A 77 -2.24 9.61 -3.39
N GLU A 78 -2.39 9.29 -4.67
CA GLU A 78 -2.99 8.06 -5.16
C GLU A 78 -2.05 7.36 -6.14
N ILE A 79 -1.53 6.19 -5.77
CA ILE A 79 -0.72 5.33 -6.63
C ILE A 79 -1.62 4.30 -7.31
N THR A 80 -1.51 4.18 -8.63
CA THR A 80 -2.29 3.24 -9.44
C THR A 80 -1.43 2.16 -10.10
N SER A 81 -0.13 2.40 -10.22
CA SER A 81 0.79 1.46 -10.87
C SER A 81 2.20 1.53 -10.29
N LEU A 82 2.90 0.40 -10.37
CA LEU A 82 4.32 0.27 -10.08
C LEU A 82 5.07 -0.06 -11.37
N LEU A 83 6.21 0.55 -11.60
CA LEU A 83 7.10 0.29 -12.71
C LEU A 83 8.37 -0.43 -12.22
N ARG A 84 8.73 -1.49 -12.94
CA ARG A 84 10.00 -2.19 -12.77
C ARG A 84 10.48 -2.66 -14.14
N ASP A 85 11.74 -2.43 -14.47
CA ASP A 85 12.36 -2.91 -15.70
C ASP A 85 11.54 -2.55 -16.95
N ASN A 86 11.00 -1.32 -16.97
CA ASN A 86 10.14 -0.79 -18.03
C ASN A 86 8.78 -1.51 -18.21
N GLN A 87 8.40 -2.37 -17.25
CA GLN A 87 7.09 -3.01 -17.18
C GLN A 87 6.23 -2.32 -16.13
N SER A 88 4.96 -2.05 -16.48
CA SER A 88 3.97 -1.47 -15.58
C SER A 88 3.12 -2.57 -14.95
N PHE A 89 2.96 -2.50 -13.63
CA PHE A 89 2.16 -3.39 -12.80
C PHE A 89 1.04 -2.55 -12.19
N HIS A 90 -0.17 -2.67 -12.75
CA HIS A 90 -1.34 -2.01 -12.17
C HIS A 90 -1.71 -2.64 -10.82
N LEU A 91 -1.98 -1.79 -9.84
CA LEU A 91 -2.47 -2.23 -8.55
C LEU A 91 -3.96 -2.60 -8.68
N THR A 92 -4.36 -3.70 -8.07
CA THR A 92 -5.77 -4.12 -8.00
C THR A 92 -6.64 -3.16 -7.19
N SER A 93 -6.02 -2.37 -6.31
CA SER A 93 -6.64 -1.25 -5.61
C SER A 93 -5.61 -0.12 -5.50
N SER A 94 -6.02 1.12 -5.74
CA SER A 94 -5.10 2.25 -5.62
C SER A 94 -4.59 2.39 -4.18
N ALA A 95 -3.28 2.56 -4.02
CA ALA A 95 -2.70 2.87 -2.71
C ALA A 95 -2.82 4.37 -2.46
N LYS A 96 -3.48 4.74 -1.36
CA LYS A 96 -3.78 6.13 -1.01
C LYS A 96 -3.04 6.53 0.26
N THR A 97 -2.48 7.73 0.29
CA THR A 97 -1.88 8.34 1.47
C THR A 97 -2.11 9.84 1.46
N SER A 98 -1.99 10.49 2.62
CA SER A 98 -2.14 11.94 2.75
C SER A 98 -0.95 12.51 3.51
N LEU A 99 -0.31 13.51 2.92
CA LEU A 99 0.82 14.22 3.50
C LEU A 99 0.35 15.57 4.01
N LYS A 100 0.38 15.79 5.33
CA LYS A 100 0.05 17.10 5.90
C LYS A 100 1.09 18.14 5.53
N ILE A 101 0.63 19.29 5.05
CA ILE A 101 1.48 20.46 4.80
C ILE A 101 1.68 21.18 6.14
N PRO A 102 2.92 21.40 6.61
CA PRO A 102 3.17 22.18 7.81
C PRO A 102 2.58 23.59 7.68
N PRO A 103 2.00 24.16 8.76
CA PRO A 103 1.35 25.46 8.71
C PRO A 103 2.30 26.62 8.37
N ASN A 104 3.62 26.41 8.49
CA ASN A 104 4.67 27.39 8.18
C ASN A 104 5.43 27.09 6.88
N ALA A 105 4.97 26.13 6.07
CA ALA A 105 5.54 25.93 4.75
C ALA A 105 5.17 27.14 3.89
N LYS A 106 6.14 28.01 3.62
CA LYS A 106 6.00 29.03 2.58
C LYS A 106 5.88 28.29 1.25
N ILE A 107 4.71 28.38 0.65
CA ILE A 107 4.43 27.93 -0.71
C ILE A 107 4.68 29.12 -1.65
#